data_AF-A0A640VX21-F1
#
_entry.id   AF-A0A640VX21-F1
#
_cell.length_a   1.000
_cell.length_b   1.000
_cell.length_c   1.000
_cell.angle_alpha   90.00
_cell.angle_beta   90.00
_cell.angle_gamma   90.00
#
_symmetry.space_group_name_H-M   'P 1'
#
loop_
_entity.id
_entity.type
_entity.pdbx_description
1 polymer ?
#
loop_
_entity_poly.entity_id
_entity_poly.type
_entity_poly.pdbx_seq_one_letter_code
_entity_poly.pdbx_strand_id
1 'polypeptide(L)'
;MNDEMEQGTCFYNLLHGDLTIEEVPGHYYVASFGMNVTQRYVEYGGHKYIAASHGMSVFSVPFYYFLLLMDYAMGVEIFFIVLWSILLAGTLFLSSGFINKHFWPEKDVKKKIHIIAIVFSLALLFLNLWLIQPISFEKWGPPLSMQFMSICFTSLGLTILFRLFRFIFNEKIAFFGSLLLLISSPVAFWAMGQKYHGLNFALFIFSLASFYYGKVKNKDRYRYVSYVFASI
;
A
#
# COMPACT_ATOMS: atom_id res chain seq x y z
N MET A 1 4.85 20.08 -6.45
CA MET A 1 5.33 18.70 -6.68
C MET A 1 4.09 17.84 -6.68
N ASN A 2 3.72 17.27 -7.84
CA ASN A 2 2.34 16.88 -8.15
C ASN A 2 2.23 15.47 -8.77
N ASP A 3 3.28 14.66 -8.62
CA ASP A 3 3.44 13.35 -9.27
C ASP A 3 2.29 12.37 -8.91
N GLU A 4 1.70 12.57 -7.73
CA GLU A 4 0.58 11.78 -7.21
C GLU A 4 -0.71 12.06 -8.02
N MET A 5 -1.07 13.33 -8.14
CA MET A 5 -2.25 13.76 -8.89
C MET A 5 -2.08 13.53 -10.39
N GLU A 6 -0.84 13.66 -10.89
CA GLU A 6 -0.46 13.31 -12.26
C GLU A 6 -0.69 11.81 -12.54
N GLN A 7 -0.28 10.93 -11.64
CA GLN A 7 -0.57 9.50 -11.72
C GLN A 7 -2.07 9.18 -11.61
N GLY A 8 -2.77 9.84 -10.69
CA GLY A 8 -4.22 9.72 -10.55
C GLY A 8 -4.96 10.15 -11.82
N THR A 9 -4.49 11.20 -12.49
CA THR A 9 -5.04 11.69 -13.77
C THR A 9 -4.80 10.69 -14.90
N CYS A 10 -3.60 10.11 -15.00
CA CYS A 10 -3.34 9.02 -15.95
C CYS A 10 -4.29 7.85 -15.71
N PHE A 11 -4.48 7.46 -14.45
CA PHE A 11 -5.33 6.32 -14.13
C PHE A 11 -6.82 6.63 -14.38
N TYR A 12 -7.27 7.85 -14.09
CA TYR A 12 -8.61 8.31 -14.42
C TYR A 12 -8.89 8.15 -15.92
N ASN A 13 -8.03 8.66 -16.80
CA ASN A 13 -8.20 8.53 -18.24
C ASN A 13 -8.13 7.07 -18.71
N LEU A 14 -7.23 6.27 -18.14
CA LEU A 14 -7.14 4.82 -18.43
C LEU A 14 -8.47 4.10 -18.12
N LEU A 15 -9.14 4.46 -17.03
CA LEU A 15 -10.45 3.89 -16.67
C LEU A 15 -11.56 4.30 -17.66
N HIS A 16 -11.39 5.40 -18.38
CA HIS A 16 -12.29 5.86 -19.45
C HIS A 16 -11.92 5.31 -20.84
N GLY A 17 -10.84 4.54 -20.93
CA GLY A 17 -10.39 3.90 -22.17
C GLY A 17 -9.27 4.64 -22.91
N ASP A 18 -8.75 5.73 -22.33
CA ASP A 18 -7.75 6.57 -22.96
C ASP A 18 -6.34 6.31 -22.39
N LEU A 19 -5.36 6.15 -23.27
CA LEU A 19 -3.93 6.11 -22.89
C LEU A 19 -3.30 7.51 -22.80
N THR A 20 -4.00 8.49 -23.36
CA THR A 20 -3.69 9.92 -23.37
C THR A 20 -4.49 10.63 -22.28
N ILE A 21 -4.14 11.89 -22.01
CA ILE A 21 -4.89 12.73 -21.08
C ILE A 21 -5.90 13.56 -21.87
N GLU A 22 -7.12 13.05 -21.95
CA GLU A 22 -8.24 13.73 -22.61
C GLU A 22 -8.99 14.64 -21.62
N GLU A 23 -9.10 14.19 -20.36
CA GLU A 23 -9.69 14.96 -19.27
C GLU A 23 -8.70 15.14 -18.11
N VAL A 24 -8.69 16.33 -17.52
CA VAL A 24 -7.95 16.56 -16.27
C VAL A 24 -8.93 16.88 -15.13
N PRO A 25 -9.07 15.98 -14.14
CA PRO A 25 -9.96 16.20 -13.02
C PRO A 25 -9.51 17.39 -12.17
N GLY A 26 -10.22 18.51 -12.26
CA GLY A 26 -9.81 19.77 -11.63
C GLY A 26 -9.63 19.67 -10.11
N HIS A 27 -10.42 18.82 -9.44
CA HIS A 27 -10.34 18.62 -7.99
C HIS A 27 -9.05 17.94 -7.51
N TYR A 28 -8.29 17.27 -8.39
CA TYR A 28 -6.97 16.76 -8.04
C TYR A 28 -5.93 17.87 -7.89
N TYR A 29 -6.14 19.01 -8.52
CA TYR A 29 -5.14 20.06 -8.63
C TYR A 29 -5.43 21.26 -7.72
N VAL A 30 -6.21 21.07 -6.65
CA VAL A 30 -6.53 22.11 -5.67
C VAL A 30 -5.85 21.79 -4.34
N ALA A 31 -4.95 22.66 -3.89
CA ALA A 31 -4.32 22.53 -2.58
C ALA A 31 -5.31 22.82 -1.44
N SER A 32 -5.01 22.39 -0.21
CA SER A 32 -5.90 22.54 0.95
C SER A 32 -6.28 24.00 1.29
N PHE A 33 -5.48 24.97 0.85
CA PHE A 33 -5.74 26.41 0.97
C PHE A 33 -6.39 27.03 -0.28
N GLY A 34 -6.88 26.19 -1.22
CA GLY A 34 -7.64 26.61 -2.39
C GLY A 34 -6.82 27.11 -3.58
N MET A 35 -5.48 27.08 -3.54
CA MET A 35 -4.69 27.43 -4.74
C MET A 35 -4.64 26.27 -5.71
N ASN A 36 -4.84 26.59 -6.99
CA ASN A 36 -4.66 25.65 -8.09
C ASN A 36 -3.17 25.37 -8.33
N VAL A 37 -2.84 24.10 -8.53
CA VAL A 37 -1.50 23.62 -8.85
C VAL A 37 -1.42 23.37 -10.34
N THR A 38 -0.41 23.93 -11.00
CA THR A 38 -0.21 23.74 -12.43
C THR A 38 0.05 22.27 -12.76
N GLN A 39 -0.66 21.77 -13.76
CA GLN A 39 -0.47 20.45 -14.35
C GLN A 39 0.80 20.42 -15.19
N ARG A 40 1.51 19.29 -15.23
CA ARG A 40 2.64 19.08 -16.14
C ARG A 40 2.31 17.96 -17.11
N TYR A 41 2.23 18.29 -18.38
CA TYR A 41 2.07 17.34 -19.47
C TYR A 41 2.91 17.80 -20.66
N VAL A 42 3.19 16.86 -21.56
CA VAL A 42 3.80 17.06 -22.87
C VAL A 42 2.73 16.84 -23.92
N GLU A 43 2.66 17.73 -24.89
CA GLU A 43 1.77 17.55 -26.05
C GLU A 43 2.54 16.91 -27.20
N TYR A 44 1.96 15.86 -27.78
CA TYR A 44 2.51 15.17 -28.94
C TYR A 44 1.38 14.66 -29.83
N GLY A 45 1.42 14.99 -31.12
CA GLY A 45 0.41 14.53 -32.08
C GLY A 45 -1.02 14.98 -31.78
N GLY A 46 -1.20 16.11 -31.10
CA GLY A 46 -2.52 16.62 -30.68
C GLY A 46 -3.06 16.05 -29.36
N HIS A 47 -2.32 15.14 -28.72
CA HIS A 47 -2.70 14.53 -27.44
C HIS A 47 -1.75 14.96 -26.31
N LYS A 48 -2.26 14.91 -25.08
CA LYS A 48 -1.50 15.22 -23.86
C LYS A 48 -1.00 13.94 -23.20
N TYR A 49 0.23 13.98 -22.71
CA TYR A 49 0.89 12.88 -22.01
C TYR A 49 1.52 13.40 -20.73
N ILE A 50 1.31 12.72 -19.62
CA ILE A 50 1.99 13.02 -18.37
C ILE A 50 3.21 12.11 -18.27
N ALA A 51 4.35 12.66 -17.85
CA ALA A 51 5.56 11.90 -17.56
C ALA A 51 5.42 11.12 -16.24
N ALA A 52 4.47 10.18 -16.19
CA ALA A 52 4.19 9.32 -15.05
C ALA A 52 4.33 7.84 -15.45
N SER A 53 4.52 6.97 -14.45
CA SER A 53 4.58 5.52 -14.69
C SER A 53 3.19 4.98 -15.04
N HIS A 54 2.97 4.62 -16.32
CA HIS A 54 1.77 3.91 -16.75
C HIS A 54 1.59 2.56 -16.07
N GLY A 55 2.69 1.94 -15.61
CA GLY A 55 2.66 0.69 -14.85
C GLY A 55 1.82 0.81 -13.59
N MET A 56 1.93 1.92 -12.86
CA MET A 56 1.15 2.15 -11.64
C MET A 56 -0.35 2.09 -11.93
N SER A 57 -0.82 2.76 -12.99
CA SER A 57 -2.22 2.76 -13.39
C SER A 57 -2.73 1.35 -13.70
N VAL A 58 -1.95 0.55 -14.44
CA VAL A 58 -2.32 -0.84 -14.78
C VAL A 58 -2.40 -1.71 -13.52
N PHE A 59 -1.41 -1.64 -12.62
CA PHE A 59 -1.42 -2.40 -11.37
C PHE A 59 -2.54 -1.99 -10.41
N SER A 60 -3.07 -0.77 -10.54
CA SER A 60 -4.16 -0.26 -9.71
C SER A 60 -5.56 -0.69 -10.18
N VAL A 61 -5.73 -1.20 -11.41
CA VAL A 61 -7.04 -1.62 -11.93
C VAL A 61 -7.75 -2.63 -11.02
N PRO A 62 -7.11 -3.74 -10.57
CA PRO A 62 -7.79 -4.69 -9.70
C PRO A 62 -8.20 -4.08 -8.34
N PHE A 63 -7.39 -3.16 -7.83
CA PHE A 63 -7.67 -2.47 -6.57
C PHE A 63 -8.82 -1.47 -6.72
N TYR A 64 -8.94 -0.82 -7.88
CA TYR A 64 -10.06 0.06 -8.17
C TYR A 64 -11.39 -0.69 -8.16
N TYR A 65 -11.50 -1.81 -8.88
CA TYR A 65 -12.74 -2.58 -8.88
C TYR A 65 -13.04 -3.21 -7.52
N PHE A 66 -12.01 -3.62 -6.78
CA PHE A 66 -12.19 -4.07 -5.41
C PHE A 66 -12.76 -2.95 -4.52
N LEU A 67 -12.17 -1.75 -4.56
CA LEU A 67 -12.66 -0.61 -3.76
C LEU A 67 -14.02 -0.10 -4.24
N LEU A 68 -14.32 -0.15 -5.54
CA LEU A 68 -15.64 0.17 -6.08
C LEU A 68 -16.71 -0.78 -5.51
N LEU A 69 -16.39 -2.08 -5.44
CA LEU A 69 -17.27 -3.06 -4.82
C LEU A 69 -17.45 -2.80 -3.32
N MET A 70 -16.40 -2.43 -2.61
CA MET A 70 -16.48 -2.07 -1.18
C MET A 70 -17.29 -0.79 -0.96
N ASP A 71 -17.13 0.20 -1.84
CA ASP A 71 -17.92 1.43 -1.84
C ASP A 71 -19.41 1.13 -2.02
N TYR A 72 -19.75 0.30 -3.00
CA TYR A 72 -21.13 -0.16 -3.21
C TYR A 72 -21.69 -0.93 -2.00
N ALA A 73 -20.88 -1.76 -1.35
CA ALA A 73 -21.33 -2.62 -0.26
C ALA A 73 -21.50 -1.89 1.08
N MET A 74 -20.59 -0.97 1.42
CA MET A 74 -20.59 -0.30 2.72
C MET A 74 -20.08 1.15 2.70
N GLY A 75 -19.66 1.68 1.56
CA GLY A 75 -18.95 2.96 1.47
C GLY A 75 -17.44 2.81 1.72
N VAL A 76 -16.62 3.42 0.88
CA VAL A 76 -15.16 3.27 0.93
C VAL A 76 -14.56 3.80 2.23
N GLU A 77 -15.10 4.89 2.77
CA GLU A 77 -14.74 5.46 4.07
C GLU A 77 -14.98 4.48 5.23
N ILE A 78 -16.12 3.80 5.25
CA ILE A 78 -16.45 2.80 6.29
C ILE A 78 -15.55 1.57 6.12
N PHE A 79 -15.33 1.13 4.88
CA PHE A 79 -14.44 0.01 4.59
C PHE A 79 -13.04 0.22 5.19
N PHE A 80 -12.42 1.38 4.96
CA PHE A 80 -11.09 1.65 5.50
C PHE A 80 -11.10 1.71 7.03
N ILE A 81 -12.09 2.35 7.65
CA ILE A 81 -12.21 2.41 9.11
C ILE A 81 -12.27 1.00 9.70
N VAL A 82 -13.13 0.12 9.14
CA VAL A 82 -13.25 -1.28 9.58
C VAL A 82 -11.95 -2.05 9.36
N LEU A 83 -11.33 -1.91 8.18
CA LEU A 83 -10.08 -2.57 7.84
C LEU A 83 -8.98 -2.21 8.85
N TRP A 84 -8.78 -0.91 9.14
CA TRP A 84 -7.79 -0.43 10.09
C TRP A 84 -8.04 -0.95 11.51
N SER A 85 -9.29 -0.92 11.98
CA SER A 85 -9.64 -1.44 13.31
C SER A 85 -9.41 -2.94 13.44
N ILE A 86 -9.73 -3.74 12.42
CA ILE A 86 -9.47 -5.18 12.41
C ILE A 86 -7.97 -5.47 12.37
N LEU A 87 -7.21 -4.76 11.54
CA LEU A 87 -5.76 -4.91 11.44
C LEU A 87 -5.06 -4.56 12.76
N LEU A 88 -5.50 -3.49 13.43
CA LEU A 88 -4.99 -3.11 14.73
C LEU A 88 -5.28 -4.19 15.79
N ALA A 89 -6.54 -4.64 15.88
CA ALA A 89 -6.94 -5.70 16.79
C ALA A 89 -6.14 -6.98 16.55
N GLY A 90 -6.04 -7.41 15.28
CA GLY A 90 -5.28 -8.59 14.86
C GLY A 90 -3.80 -8.47 15.20
N THR A 91 -3.18 -7.32 14.95
CA THR A 91 -1.76 -7.08 15.26
C THR A 91 -1.49 -7.19 16.74
N LEU A 92 -2.29 -6.53 17.59
CA LEU A 92 -2.16 -6.60 19.05
C LEU A 92 -2.45 -8.01 19.58
N PHE A 93 -3.48 -8.65 19.04
CA PHE A 93 -3.89 -10.00 19.43
C PHE A 93 -2.79 -11.03 19.11
N LEU A 94 -2.23 -11.01 17.90
CA LEU A 94 -1.17 -11.92 17.48
C LEU A 94 0.16 -11.63 18.20
N SER A 95 0.44 -10.35 18.51
CA SER A 95 1.65 -9.94 19.23
C SER A 95 1.57 -10.21 20.75
N SER A 96 0.39 -10.53 21.27
CA SER A 96 0.15 -10.73 22.71
C SER A 96 1.10 -11.71 23.40
N GLY A 97 1.47 -12.80 22.71
CA GLY A 97 2.40 -13.79 23.28
C GLY A 97 3.81 -13.25 23.44
N PHE A 98 4.28 -12.48 22.46
CA PHE A 98 5.57 -11.80 22.52
C PHE A 98 5.58 -10.73 23.62
N ILE A 99 4.53 -9.91 23.67
CA ILE A 99 4.37 -8.84 24.68
C ILE A 99 4.34 -9.45 26.08
N ASN A 100 3.54 -10.49 26.32
CA ASN A 100 3.45 -11.15 27.63
C ASN A 100 4.80 -11.67 28.09
N LYS A 101 5.50 -12.40 27.21
CA LYS A 101 6.81 -13.00 27.52
C LYS A 101 7.86 -11.93 27.88
N HIS A 102 7.81 -10.76 27.25
CA HIS A 102 8.84 -9.73 27.44
C HIS A 102 8.56 -8.81 28.63
N PHE A 103 7.32 -8.37 28.81
CA PHE A 103 6.97 -7.38 29.84
C PHE A 103 6.43 -8.01 31.13
N TRP A 104 5.84 -9.22 31.05
CA TRP A 104 5.27 -9.94 32.20
C TRP A 104 5.64 -11.43 32.16
N PRO A 105 6.94 -11.80 32.18
CA PRO A 105 7.37 -13.19 32.03
C PRO A 105 6.81 -14.13 33.12
N GLU A 106 6.53 -13.61 34.31
CA GLU A 106 6.08 -14.38 35.48
C GLU A 106 4.55 -14.44 35.62
N LYS A 107 3.78 -13.74 34.77
CA LYS A 107 2.32 -13.67 34.85
C LYS A 107 1.70 -13.92 33.48
N ASP A 108 0.71 -14.80 33.41
CA ASP A 108 -0.08 -14.95 32.19
C ASP A 108 -1.16 -13.85 32.14
N VAL A 109 -0.80 -12.70 31.55
CA VAL A 109 -1.73 -11.60 31.27
C VAL A 109 -2.20 -11.59 29.82
N LYS A 110 -1.95 -12.66 29.05
CA LYS A 110 -2.31 -12.75 27.62
C LYS A 110 -3.79 -12.50 27.37
N LYS A 111 -4.66 -13.09 28.20
CA LYS A 111 -6.12 -12.88 28.13
C LYS A 111 -6.50 -11.41 28.35
N LYS A 112 -5.81 -10.72 29.27
CA LYS A 112 -6.03 -9.27 29.50
C LYS A 112 -5.58 -8.45 28.28
N ILE A 113 -4.42 -8.77 27.71
CA ILE A 113 -3.93 -8.12 26.49
C ILE A 113 -4.93 -8.31 25.33
N HIS A 114 -5.49 -9.50 25.16
CA HIS A 114 -6.53 -9.75 24.15
C HIS A 114 -7.78 -8.90 24.36
N ILE A 115 -8.28 -8.82 25.59
CA ILE A 115 -9.45 -8.00 25.90
C ILE A 115 -9.16 -6.52 25.62
N ILE A 116 -7.99 -6.02 26.07
CA ILE A 116 -7.58 -4.64 25.82
C ILE A 116 -7.46 -4.37 24.32
N ALA A 117 -6.85 -5.27 23.55
CA ALA A 117 -6.72 -5.15 22.10
C ALA A 117 -8.08 -4.99 21.41
N ILE A 118 -9.05 -5.83 21.78
CA ILE A 118 -10.41 -5.79 21.24
C ILE A 118 -11.12 -4.50 21.66
N VAL A 119 -11.15 -4.20 22.97
CA VAL A 119 -11.86 -3.02 23.50
C VAL A 119 -11.28 -1.72 22.94
N PHE A 120 -9.96 -1.60 22.89
CA PHE A 120 -9.28 -0.43 22.34
C PHE A 120 -9.57 -0.26 20.84
N SER A 121 -9.50 -1.33 20.07
CA SER A 121 -9.77 -1.27 18.62
C SER A 121 -11.24 -0.99 18.32
N LEU A 122 -12.18 -1.51 19.14
CA LEU A 122 -13.60 -1.18 19.05
C LEU A 122 -13.86 0.28 19.44
N ALA A 123 -13.23 0.80 20.49
CA ALA A 123 -13.35 2.20 20.87
C ALA A 123 -12.89 3.13 19.74
N LEU A 124 -11.75 2.82 19.11
CA LEU A 124 -11.27 3.55 17.94
C LEU A 124 -12.18 3.40 16.71
N LEU A 125 -12.76 2.20 16.50
CA LEU A 125 -13.75 1.98 15.44
C LEU A 125 -14.94 2.94 15.61
N PHE A 126 -15.57 2.95 16.79
CA PHE A 126 -16.72 3.83 17.07
C PHE A 126 -16.34 5.31 17.01
N LEU A 127 -15.17 5.69 17.49
CA LEU A 127 -14.69 7.07 17.39
C LEU A 127 -14.50 7.52 15.93
N ASN A 128 -13.88 6.68 15.10
CA ASN A 128 -13.69 7.01 13.67
C ASN A 128 -15.02 7.04 12.92
N LEU A 129 -15.95 6.13 13.21
CA LEU A 129 -17.30 6.15 12.64
C LEU A 129 -18.07 7.41 13.06
N TRP A 130 -17.87 7.91 14.29
CA TRP A 130 -18.50 9.14 14.75
C TRP A 130 -17.91 10.39 14.08
N LEU A 131 -16.61 10.38 13.76
CA LEU A 131 -15.89 11.48 13.12
C LEU A 131 -15.80 11.35 11.59
N ILE A 132 -16.55 10.42 11.00
CA ILE A 132 -16.45 10.10 9.58
C ILE A 132 -16.78 11.33 8.72
N GLN A 133 -15.93 11.58 7.72
CA GLN A 133 -16.23 12.53 6.65
C GLN A 133 -16.46 11.73 5.37
N PRO A 134 -17.54 12.00 4.62
CA PRO A 134 -17.84 11.26 3.40
C PRO A 134 -16.76 11.52 2.35
N ILE A 135 -16.32 10.46 1.67
CA ILE A 135 -15.36 10.51 0.58
C ILE A 135 -16.08 10.05 -0.68
N SER A 136 -16.22 10.94 -1.65
CA SER A 136 -16.79 10.56 -2.94
C SER A 136 -15.82 9.64 -3.68
N PHE A 137 -16.11 8.34 -3.72
CA PHE A 137 -15.33 7.38 -4.49
C PHE A 137 -15.34 7.69 -5.99
N GLU A 138 -16.42 8.26 -6.52
CA GLU A 138 -16.46 8.76 -7.90
C GLU A 138 -15.32 9.76 -8.17
N LYS A 139 -15.08 10.69 -7.24
CA LYS A 139 -14.03 11.71 -7.38
C LYS A 139 -12.65 11.17 -7.03
N TRP A 140 -12.53 10.39 -5.95
CA TRP A 140 -11.26 10.01 -5.34
C TRP A 140 -10.87 8.54 -5.55
N GLY A 141 -11.69 7.77 -6.26
CA GLY A 141 -11.48 6.34 -6.49
C GLY A 141 -10.14 6.03 -7.14
N PRO A 142 -9.76 6.67 -8.26
CA PRO A 142 -8.46 6.45 -8.87
C PRO A 142 -7.28 6.71 -7.90
N PRO A 143 -7.14 7.89 -7.26
CA PRO A 143 -6.06 8.13 -6.32
C PRO A 143 -6.08 7.18 -5.10
N LEU A 144 -7.24 6.89 -4.52
CA LEU A 144 -7.35 5.96 -3.39
C LEU A 144 -6.89 4.56 -3.75
N SER A 145 -7.24 4.09 -4.95
CA SER A 145 -6.86 2.76 -5.44
C SER A 145 -5.36 2.64 -5.65
N MET A 146 -4.72 3.70 -6.14
CA MET A 146 -3.26 3.74 -6.30
C MET A 146 -2.53 3.72 -4.96
N GLN A 147 -3.00 4.51 -3.97
CA GLN A 147 -2.44 4.48 -2.62
C GLN A 147 -2.62 3.10 -1.98
N PHE A 148 -3.83 2.55 -2.05
CA PHE A 148 -4.13 1.25 -1.46
C PHE A 148 -3.28 0.13 -2.09
N MET A 149 -3.12 0.15 -3.41
CA MET A 149 -2.20 -0.75 -4.12
C MET A 149 -0.76 -0.59 -3.62
N SER A 150 -0.25 0.64 -3.53
CA SER A 150 1.12 0.93 -3.06
C SER A 150 1.37 0.41 -1.65
N ILE A 151 0.41 0.62 -0.72
CA ILE A 151 0.45 0.07 0.64
C ILE A 151 0.52 -1.46 0.60
N CYS A 152 -0.38 -2.11 -0.13
CA CYS A 152 -0.42 -3.57 -0.24
C CYS A 152 0.89 -4.15 -0.79
N PHE A 153 1.40 -3.63 -1.91
CA PHE A 153 2.65 -4.09 -2.51
C PHE A 153 3.84 -3.86 -1.59
N THR A 154 3.92 -2.70 -0.95
CA THR A 154 5.02 -2.40 -0.03
C THR A 154 4.98 -3.32 1.20
N SER A 155 3.80 -3.56 1.79
CA SER A 155 3.63 -4.51 2.89
C SER A 155 4.01 -5.94 2.49
N LEU A 156 3.63 -6.39 1.28
CA LEU A 156 4.05 -7.69 0.74
C LEU A 156 5.56 -7.75 0.52
N GLY A 157 6.16 -6.68 -0.02
CA GLY A 157 7.61 -6.53 -0.19
C GLY A 157 8.34 -6.69 1.14
N LEU A 158 7.94 -5.96 2.18
CA LEU A 158 8.51 -6.08 3.52
C LEU A 158 8.32 -7.47 4.12
N THR A 159 7.16 -8.11 3.89
CA THR A 159 6.91 -9.48 4.37
C THR A 159 7.83 -10.49 3.71
N ILE A 160 8.04 -10.38 2.39
CA ILE A 160 8.96 -11.24 1.64
C ILE A 160 10.41 -10.95 2.02
N LEU A 161 10.77 -9.68 2.25
CA LEU A 161 12.09 -9.30 2.74
C LEU A 161 12.38 -9.91 4.11
N PHE A 162 11.44 -9.84 5.04
CA PHE A 162 11.53 -10.50 6.34
C PHE A 162 11.76 -12.01 6.17
N ARG A 163 10.98 -12.67 5.31
CA ARG A 163 11.15 -14.11 5.03
C ARG A 163 12.51 -14.41 4.40
N LEU A 164 13.00 -13.57 3.49
CA LEU A 164 14.30 -13.71 2.86
C LEU A 164 15.43 -13.55 3.88
N PHE A 165 15.41 -12.50 4.71
CA PHE A 165 16.38 -12.32 5.78
C PHE A 165 16.33 -13.46 6.79
N ARG A 166 15.14 -13.98 7.12
CA ARG A 166 15.02 -15.14 8.00
C ARG A 166 15.60 -16.40 7.37
N PHE A 167 15.46 -16.55 6.05
CA PHE A 167 16.00 -17.67 5.29
C PHE A 167 17.54 -17.63 5.18
N ILE A 168 18.12 -16.44 5.03
CA ILE A 168 19.57 -16.23 4.89
C ILE A 168 20.27 -16.19 6.26
N PHE A 169 19.65 -15.52 7.23
CA PHE A 169 20.21 -15.24 8.55
C PHE A 169 19.40 -15.96 9.64
N ASN A 170 18.93 -15.20 10.64
CA ASN A 170 18.09 -15.69 11.72
C ASN A 170 16.90 -14.73 11.94
N GLU A 171 15.96 -15.15 12.77
CA GLU A 171 14.72 -14.42 13.03
C GLU A 171 14.94 -13.03 13.64
N LYS A 172 15.96 -12.86 14.51
CA LYS A 172 16.27 -11.57 15.14
C LYS A 172 16.77 -10.56 14.10
N ILE A 173 17.70 -10.96 13.24
CA ILE A 173 18.23 -10.12 12.16
C ILE A 173 17.13 -9.82 11.15
N ALA A 174 16.28 -10.80 10.82
CA ALA A 174 15.17 -10.60 9.91
C ALA A 174 14.18 -9.54 10.42
N PHE A 175 13.79 -9.65 11.69
CA PHE A 175 12.89 -8.70 12.33
C PHE A 175 13.53 -7.31 12.39
N PHE A 176 14.73 -7.20 12.96
CA PHE A 176 15.42 -5.93 13.13
C PHE A 176 15.72 -5.27 11.77
N GLY A 177 16.22 -6.01 10.79
CA GLY A 177 16.53 -5.49 9.46
C GLY A 177 15.30 -4.99 8.71
N SER A 178 14.19 -5.73 8.76
CA SER A 178 12.94 -5.33 8.10
C SER A 178 12.31 -4.11 8.78
N LEU A 179 12.32 -4.09 10.11
CA LEU A 179 11.80 -2.97 10.90
C LEU A 179 12.67 -1.72 10.74
N LEU A 180 13.99 -1.88 10.76
CA LEU A 180 14.93 -0.79 10.54
C LEU A 180 14.68 -0.17 9.16
N LEU A 181 14.57 -0.98 8.11
CA LEU A 181 14.26 -0.47 6.77
C LEU A 181 12.93 0.28 6.73
N LEU A 182 11.89 -0.21 7.41
CA LEU A 182 10.61 0.48 7.48
C LEU A 182 10.72 1.87 8.14
N ILE A 183 11.55 2.01 9.18
CA ILE A 183 11.66 3.24 10.00
C ILE A 183 12.74 4.20 9.48
N SER A 184 13.86 3.69 8.98
CA SER A 184 15.05 4.47 8.60
C SER A 184 15.10 4.80 7.11
N SER A 185 14.18 4.26 6.31
CA SER A 185 14.07 4.55 4.89
C SER A 185 12.74 5.23 4.57
N PRO A 186 12.62 5.92 3.42
CA PRO A 186 11.38 6.53 2.98
C PRO A 186 10.32 5.51 2.51
N VAL A 187 10.52 4.20 2.69
CA VAL A 187 9.60 3.16 2.18
C VAL A 187 8.18 3.31 2.75
N ALA A 188 8.03 3.63 4.04
CA ALA A 188 6.70 3.90 4.61
C ALA A 188 6.03 5.13 3.98
N PHE A 189 6.83 6.17 3.72
CA PHE A 189 6.37 7.38 3.04
C PHE A 189 5.96 7.09 1.59
N TRP A 190 6.75 6.30 0.85
CA TRP A 190 6.42 5.88 -0.51
C TRP A 190 5.21 4.95 -0.60
N ALA A 191 4.95 4.15 0.43
CA ALA A 191 3.75 3.32 0.50
C ALA A 191 2.48 4.18 0.59
N MET A 192 2.51 5.23 1.40
CA MET A 192 1.37 6.14 1.59
C MET A 192 1.21 7.13 0.43
N GLY A 193 2.32 7.53 -0.20
CA GLY A 193 2.27 8.37 -1.40
C GLY A 193 1.92 7.58 -2.65
N GLN A 194 1.32 8.24 -3.64
CA GLN A 194 1.09 7.66 -4.98
C GLN A 194 2.38 7.75 -5.79
N LYS A 195 3.45 7.13 -5.30
CA LYS A 195 4.76 7.12 -5.96
C LYS A 195 5.07 5.72 -6.45
N TYR A 196 5.62 5.65 -7.66
CA TYR A 196 6.07 4.39 -8.26
C TYR A 196 7.17 3.68 -7.44
N HIS A 197 7.84 4.38 -6.53
CA HIS A 197 8.87 3.81 -5.67
C HIS A 197 8.39 2.66 -4.78
N GLY A 198 7.15 2.70 -4.28
CA GLY A 198 6.60 1.61 -3.45
C GLY A 198 6.45 0.30 -4.24
N LEU A 199 5.89 0.39 -5.45
CA LEU A 199 5.78 -0.74 -6.37
C LEU A 199 7.16 -1.25 -6.81
N ASN A 200 8.07 -0.35 -7.21
CA ASN A 200 9.43 -0.72 -7.62
C ASN A 200 10.19 -1.42 -6.48
N PHE A 201 10.04 -0.93 -5.25
CA PHE A 201 10.60 -1.58 -4.07
C PHE A 201 10.08 -3.02 -3.94
N ALA A 202 8.77 -3.22 -4.02
CA ALA A 202 8.17 -4.54 -3.91
C ALA A 202 8.66 -5.50 -5.02
N LEU A 203 8.63 -5.06 -6.27
CA LEU A 203 9.08 -5.84 -7.43
C LEU A 203 10.57 -6.20 -7.33
N PHE A 204 11.41 -5.26 -6.91
CA PHE A 204 12.82 -5.51 -6.65
C PHE A 204 13.01 -6.61 -5.58
N ILE A 205 12.32 -6.51 -4.45
CA ILE A 205 12.39 -7.53 -3.40
C ILE A 205 11.87 -8.89 -3.89
N PHE A 206 10.78 -8.92 -4.66
CA PHE A 206 10.24 -10.16 -5.23
C PHE A 206 11.23 -10.82 -6.18
N SER A 207 11.86 -10.03 -7.05
CA SER A 207 12.92 -10.49 -7.95
C SER A 207 14.10 -11.06 -7.17
N LEU A 208 14.63 -10.30 -6.21
CA LEU A 208 15.77 -10.73 -5.39
C LEU A 208 15.48 -12.01 -4.61
N ALA A 209 14.34 -12.07 -3.92
CA ALA A 209 13.97 -13.21 -3.10
C ALA A 209 13.72 -14.48 -3.94
N SER A 210 13.02 -14.36 -5.06
CA SER A 210 12.77 -15.48 -5.97
C SER A 210 14.06 -15.97 -6.64
N PHE A 211 14.93 -15.06 -7.09
CA PHE A 211 16.22 -15.42 -7.66
C PHE A 211 17.09 -16.17 -6.64
N TYR A 212 17.25 -15.60 -5.44
CA TYR A 212 18.08 -16.17 -4.39
C TYR A 212 17.57 -17.55 -3.98
N TYR A 213 16.25 -17.68 -3.74
CA TYR A 213 15.63 -18.95 -3.39
C TYR A 213 15.80 -19.98 -4.53
N GLY A 214 15.57 -19.58 -5.78
CA GLY A 214 15.74 -20.42 -6.96
C GLY A 214 17.19 -20.88 -7.15
N LYS A 215 18.17 -20.02 -6.87
CA LYS A 215 19.60 -20.36 -6.87
C LYS A 215 19.91 -21.41 -5.80
N VAL A 216 19.56 -21.13 -4.53
CA VAL A 216 19.89 -22.01 -3.39
C VAL A 216 19.18 -23.36 -3.46
N LYS A 217 17.92 -23.39 -3.91
CA LYS A 217 17.14 -24.64 -4.03
C LYS A 217 17.28 -25.34 -5.38
N ASN A 218 18.11 -24.79 -6.27
CA ASN A 218 18.27 -25.26 -7.65
C ASN A 218 16.94 -25.48 -8.39
N LYS A 219 16.06 -24.47 -8.35
CA LYS A 219 14.72 -24.50 -8.98
C LYS A 219 14.59 -23.38 -10.00
N ASP A 220 14.67 -23.72 -11.28
CA ASP A 220 14.68 -22.75 -12.37
C ASP A 220 13.41 -21.93 -12.48
N ARG A 221 12.24 -22.49 -12.13
CA ARG A 221 10.97 -21.75 -12.11
C ARG A 221 11.04 -20.45 -11.30
N TYR A 222 11.76 -20.45 -10.17
CA TYR A 222 11.89 -19.25 -9.35
C TYR A 222 12.90 -18.25 -9.92
N ARG A 223 13.89 -18.73 -10.68
CA ARG A 223 14.80 -17.86 -11.44
C ARG A 223 14.04 -17.18 -12.58
N TYR A 224 13.20 -17.91 -13.32
CA TYR A 224 12.37 -17.30 -14.37
C TYR A 224 11.40 -16.25 -13.81
N VAL A 225 10.74 -16.55 -12.70
CA VAL A 225 9.88 -15.58 -11.99
C VAL A 225 10.67 -14.32 -11.58
N SER A 226 11.93 -14.46 -11.16
CA SER A 226 12.76 -13.28 -10.84
C SER A 226 13.03 -12.35 -12.02
N TYR A 227 13.22 -12.91 -13.22
CA TYR A 227 13.39 -12.11 -14.44
C TYR A 227 12.11 -11.37 -14.82
N VAL A 228 10.96 -12.02 -14.65
CA VAL A 228 9.65 -11.37 -14.86
C VAL A 228 9.52 -10.15 -13.94
N PHE A 229 9.75 -10.31 -12.63
CA PHE A 229 9.66 -9.19 -11.69
C PHE A 229 10.72 -8.10 -11.92
N ALA A 230 11.88 -8.43 -12.49
CA ALA A 230 12.91 -7.44 -12.82
C ALA A 230 12.62 -6.66 -14.11
N SER A 231 11.77 -7.21 -14.99
CA SER A 231 11.45 -6.64 -16.30
C SER A 231 10.22 -5.73 -16.32
N ILE A 232 9.44 -5.76 -15.24
CA ILE A 232 8.23 -4.96 -15.00
C ILE A 232 8.61 -3.75 -14.16
#